data_AF-A0A812JQN1-F1
#
_entry.id   AF-A0A812JQN1-F1
#
_cell.length_a   1.000
_cell.length_b   1.000
_cell.length_c   1.000
_cell.angle_alpha   90.00
_cell.angle_beta   90.00
_cell.angle_gamma   90.00
#
_symmetry.space_group_name_H-M   'P 1'
#
loop_
_entity.id
_entity.type
_entity.pdbx_description
1 polymer ?
#
loop_
_entity_poly.entity_id
_entity_poly.type
_entity_poly.pdbx_seq_one_letter_code
_entity_poly.pdbx_strand_id
1 'polypeptide(L)' 'MVWRTDKGTMIYEGDYLDDAKHGFGKFTWPNGNVYEGGWQNGKRHGKATFVTSTGKQKVGFWHDDKFVKWEGDDAEPSQA' A
#
# COMPACT_ATOMS: atom_id res chain seq x y z
N MET A 1 3.12 -5.59 13.32
CA MET A 1 3.82 -6.88 13.21
C MET A 1 5.06 -6.72 12.35
N VAL A 2 6.18 -7.28 12.78
CA VAL A 2 7.48 -7.21 12.08
C VAL A 2 7.92 -8.63 11.74
N TRP A 3 8.23 -8.88 10.49
CA TRP A 3 8.79 -10.15 10.03
C TRP A 3 10.21 -9.92 9.52
N ARG A 4 11.16 -10.67 10.06
CA ARG A 4 12.55 -10.67 9.60
C ARG A 4 12.73 -11.83 8.64
N THR A 5 13.17 -11.53 7.42
CA THR A 5 13.42 -12.53 6.37
C THR A 5 14.87 -12.39 5.88
N ASP A 6 15.37 -13.39 5.15
CA ASP A 6 16.68 -13.36 4.49
C ASP A 6 16.82 -12.16 3.53
N LYS A 7 15.71 -11.75 2.90
CA LYS A 7 15.65 -10.61 1.97
C LYS A 7 15.52 -9.24 2.65
N GLY A 8 15.34 -9.21 3.97
CA GLY A 8 15.17 -7.99 4.75
C GLY A 8 13.95 -8.02 5.69
N THR A 9 13.60 -6.87 6.24
CA THR A 9 12.53 -6.73 7.24
C THR A 9 11.23 -6.25 6.59
N MET A 10 10.16 -7.03 6.76
CA MET A 10 8.79 -6.63 6.43
C MET A 10 8.11 -6.10 7.68
N ILE A 11 7.42 -4.96 7.58
CA ILE A 11 6.74 -4.34 8.72
C ILE A 11 5.31 -4.04 8.31
N TYR A 12 4.34 -4.44 9.13
CA TYR A 12 2.96 -4.00 9.03
C TYR A 12 2.55 -3.25 10.30
N GLU A 13 2.03 -2.05 10.14
CA GLU A 13 1.52 -1.19 11.20
C GLU A 13 0.07 -0.84 10.84
N GLY A 14 -0.89 -1.41 11.54
CA GLY A 14 -2.30 -1.19 11.26
C GLY A 14 -3.18 -2.10 12.09
N ASP A 15 -4.49 -1.94 11.92
CA ASP A 15 -5.48 -2.72 12.65
C ASP A 15 -5.59 -4.15 12.10
N TYR A 16 -6.06 -5.02 12.99
CA TYR A 16 -6.40 -6.40 12.70
C TYR A 16 -7.83 -6.65 13.18
N LEU A 17 -8.61 -7.32 12.35
CA LEU A 17 -9.95 -7.80 12.67
C LEU A 17 -10.01 -9.27 12.28
N ASP A 18 -10.41 -10.14 13.21
CA ASP A 18 -10.54 -11.59 12.97
C ASP A 18 -9.23 -12.23 12.44
N ASP A 19 -8.11 -11.92 13.11
CA ASP A 19 -6.76 -12.36 12.72
C ASP A 19 -6.30 -11.92 11.31
N ALA A 20 -7.08 -11.04 10.66
CA ALA A 20 -6.80 -10.52 9.33
C ALA A 20 -6.55 -9.01 9.37
N LYS A 21 -5.68 -8.51 8.48
CA LYS A 21 -5.42 -7.06 8.35
C LYS A 21 -6.72 -6.35 7.97
N HIS A 22 -7.07 -5.31 8.70
CA HIS A 22 -8.32 -4.58 8.49
C HIS A 22 -8.12 -3.08 8.78
N GLY A 23 -9.01 -2.24 8.26
CA GLY A 23 -8.96 -0.80 8.49
C GLY A 23 -7.83 -0.14 7.71
N PHE A 24 -7.16 0.83 8.31
CA PHE A 24 -6.02 1.51 7.68
C PHE A 24 -4.72 0.88 8.19
N GLY A 25 -3.79 0.62 7.27
CA GLY A 25 -2.53 -0.01 7.61
C GLY A 25 -1.41 0.35 6.67
N LYS A 26 -0.22 0.49 7.25
CA LYS A 26 1.05 0.73 6.59
C LYS A 26 1.85 -0.56 6.51
N PHE A 27 2.32 -0.90 5.32
CA PHE A 27 3.09 -2.08 5.02
C PHE A 27 4.39 -1.70 4.34
N THR A 28 5.49 -1.93 5.04
CA THR A 28 6.85 -1.71 4.54
C THR A 28 7.41 -3.04 4.05
N TRP A 29 7.79 -3.07 2.78
CA TRP A 29 8.49 -4.18 2.15
C TRP A 29 9.99 -4.10 2.42
N PRO A 30 10.69 -5.24 2.33
CA PRO A 30 12.13 -5.29 2.59
C PRO A 30 12.95 -4.58 1.52
N ASN A 31 12.36 -4.38 0.33
CA ASN A 31 12.97 -3.60 -0.75
C ASN A 31 12.91 -2.08 -0.52
N GLY A 32 12.29 -1.61 0.57
CA GLY A 32 12.12 -0.20 0.90
C GLY A 32 10.83 0.43 0.35
N ASN A 33 10.01 -0.31 -0.39
CA ASN A 33 8.67 0.17 -0.76
C ASN A 33 7.78 0.21 0.49
N VAL A 34 6.84 1.14 0.51
CA VAL A 34 5.85 1.30 1.58
C VAL A 34 4.47 1.43 0.95
N TYR A 35 3.48 0.76 1.52
CA TYR A 35 2.07 0.90 1.14
C TYR A 35 1.30 1.32 2.35
N GLU A 36 0.52 2.37 2.24
CA GLU A 36 -0.23 2.93 3.34
C GLU A 36 -1.65 3.17 2.88
N GLY A 37 -2.60 2.37 3.36
CA GLY A 37 -3.98 2.50 2.94
C GLY A 37 -4.90 1.47 3.54
N GLY A 38 -6.06 1.30 2.91
CA GLY A 38 -7.09 0.41 3.41
C GLY A 38 -6.75 -1.07 3.24
N TRP A 39 -7.17 -1.85 4.24
CA TRP A 39 -7.13 -3.29 4.32
C TRP A 39 -8.51 -3.81 4.72
N GLN A 40 -8.93 -4.90 4.10
CA GLN A 40 -10.18 -5.58 4.41
C GLN A 40 -9.95 -7.09 4.25
N ASN A 41 -10.25 -7.86 5.31
CA ASN A 41 -10.07 -9.31 5.34
C ASN A 41 -8.67 -9.77 4.88
N GLY A 42 -7.63 -9.06 5.31
CA GLY A 42 -6.25 -9.38 4.94
C GLY A 42 -5.81 -8.89 3.57
N LYS A 43 -6.71 -8.28 2.78
CA LYS A 43 -6.47 -7.83 1.41
C LYS A 43 -6.44 -6.30 1.32
N ARG A 44 -5.65 -5.77 0.39
CA ARG A 44 -5.61 -4.33 0.10
C ARG A 44 -6.94 -3.87 -0.50
N HIS A 45 -7.53 -2.82 0.04
CA HIS A 45 -8.84 -2.32 -0.38
C HIS A 45 -8.93 -0.79 -0.24
N GLY A 46 -9.63 -0.13 -1.14
CA GLY A 46 -9.85 1.31 -1.13
C GLY A 46 -8.65 2.11 -1.64
N LYS A 47 -8.60 3.39 -1.24
CA LYS A 47 -7.52 4.31 -1.59
C LYS A 47 -6.28 4.02 -0.74
N ALA A 48 -5.11 3.96 -1.37
CA ALA A 48 -3.84 3.77 -0.67
C ALA A 48 -2.68 4.55 -1.32
N THR A 49 -1.74 4.96 -0.49
CA THR A 49 -0.50 5.63 -0.89
C THR A 49 0.61 4.59 -1.00
N PHE A 50 1.18 4.44 -2.18
CA PHE A 50 2.35 3.61 -2.44
C PHE A 50 3.58 4.49 -2.57
N VAL A 51 4.57 4.28 -1.71
CA VAL A 51 5.86 4.95 -1.74
C VAL A 51 6.92 3.96 -2.23
N THR A 52 7.63 4.32 -3.30
CA THR A 52 8.76 3.52 -3.77
C THR A 52 9.97 3.70 -2.85
N SER A 53 10.90 2.75 -2.88
CA SER A 53 12.19 2.86 -2.17
C SER A 53 13.00 4.10 -2.54
N THR A 54 12.72 4.72 -3.68
CA THR A 54 13.30 5.99 -4.13
C THR A 54 12.61 7.24 -3.56
N GLY A 55 11.54 7.09 -2.78
CA GLY A 55 10.76 8.17 -2.17
C GLY A 55 9.63 8.72 -3.05
N LYS A 56 9.35 8.14 -4.22
CA LYS A 56 8.20 8.56 -5.04
C LYS A 56 6.92 8.00 -4.46
N GLN A 57 6.01 8.88 -4.04
CA GLN A 57 4.68 8.52 -3.58
C GLN A 57 3.66 8.61 -4.72
N LYS A 58 2.80 7.61 -4.82
CA LYS A 58 1.67 7.56 -5.74
C LYS A 58 0.45 7.03 -5.02
N VAL A 59 -0.68 7.69 -5.19
CA VAL A 59 -1.92 7.21 -4.62
C VAL A 59 -2.62 6.34 -5.66
N GLY A 60 -3.17 5.21 -5.26
CA GLY A 60 -3.94 4.33 -6.12
C GLY A 60 -5.18 3.79 -5.42
N PHE A 61 -5.98 3.07 -6.18
CA PHE A 61 -7.17 2.39 -5.70
C PHE A 61 -6.95 0.89 -5.81
N TRP A 62 -7.23 0.17 -4.73
CA TRP A 62 -7.19 -1.28 -4.64
C TRP A 62 -8.57 -1.81 -4.30
N HIS A 63 -8.86 -3.03 -4.75
CA HIS A 63 -10.09 -3.73 -4.42
C HIS A 63 -9.78 -5.22 -4.34
N ASP A 64 -9.94 -5.82 -3.16
CA ASP A 64 -9.68 -7.24 -2.93
C ASP A 64 -8.28 -7.70 -3.36
N ASP A 65 -7.26 -6.95 -2.97
CA ASP A 65 -5.84 -7.13 -3.35
C ASP A 65 -5.52 -6.82 -4.82
N LYS A 66 -6.52 -6.53 -5.64
CA LYS A 66 -6.33 -6.13 -7.04
C LYS A 66 -6.16 -4.63 -7.13
N PHE A 67 -5.06 -4.21 -7.74
CA PHE A 67 -4.87 -2.82 -8.12
C PHE A 67 -5.91 -2.45 -9.20
N VAL A 68 -6.65 -1.37 -8.98
CA VAL A 68 -7.69 -0.86 -9.89
C VAL A 68 -7.12 0.22 -10.80
N LYS A 69 -6.61 1.31 -10.21
CA LYS A 69 -6.06 2.46 -10.96
C LYS A 69 -5.20 3.36 -10.08
N TRP A 70 -4.31 4.14 -10.68
CA TRP A 70 -3.62 5.22 -9.98
C TRP A 70 -4.53 6.45 -9.90
N GLU A 71 -4.45 7.19 -8.80
CA GLU A 71 -5.01 8.52 -8.63
C GLU A 71 -4.02 9.52 -9.26
N GLY A 72 -4.46 10.28 -10.26
CA GLY A 72 -3.61 11.20 -11.01
C GLY A 72 -3.00 10.63 -12.29
N ASP A 73 -3.49 9.49 -12.80
CA ASP A 73 -3.28 9.12 -14.22
C ASP A 73 -4.06 10.05 -15.17
N ASP A 74 -4.93 10.89 -14.60
CA ASP A 74 -5.48 12.11 -15.22
C ASP A 74 -4.59 13.33 -14.91
N ALA A 75 -3.27 13.14 -14.98
CA ALA A 75 -2.40 14.26 -15.27
C ALA A 75 -2.67 14.59 -16.75
N GLU A 76 -3.75 15.33 -16.97
CA GLU A 76 -3.95 16.09 -18.19
C GLU A 76 -2.59 16.72 -18.52
N PRO A 77 -1.96 16.39 -19.66
CA PRO A 77 -0.86 17.19 -20.12
C PRO A 77 -1.48 18.55 -20.38
N SER A 78 -1.35 19.48 -19.43
CA SER A 78 -1.41 20.90 -19.73
C SER A 78 -0.17 21.24 -20.56
N GLN A 79 -0.16 20.73 -21.79
CA GLN A 79 0.65 21.19 -22.89
C GLN A 79 -0.30 21.93 -23.84
N ALA A 80 -0.36 23.25 -23.69
CA ALA A 80 -0.39 24.22 -24.79
C ALA A 80 -0.37 25.64 -24.21
#